data_AF-A0A449B2Z5-F1
#
_entry.id   AF-A0A449B2Z5-F1
#
_cell.length_a   1.000
_cell.length_b   1.000
_cell.length_c   1.000
_cell.angle_alpha   90.00
_cell.angle_beta   90.00
_cell.angle_gamma   90.00
#
_symmetry.space_group_name_H-M   'P 1'
#
loop_
_entity.id
_entity.type
_entity.pdbx_description
1 polymer ?
#
loop_
_entity_poly.entity_id
_entity_poly.type
_entity_poly.pdbx_seq_one_letter_code
_entity_poly.pdbx_strand_id
1 'polypeptide(L)'
;MNNWTNNKIKYFVILLLSIGAGIGGYYAYKHFQKPFQKQKQDDHISETQEEINIFPELQESYFEDFLSTKNSEKIINEDLVYELINDLAKRINVPEGNINFHWEIISEYEINIYVKILSNNHEYKKAYKFKLDYE
;
A
#
# COMPACT_ATOMS: atom_id res chain seq x y z
N MET A 1 28.23 -64.03 -10.98
CA MET A 1 28.58 -62.59 -10.99
C MET A 1 28.66 -62.08 -9.56
N ASN A 2 29.67 -61.26 -9.27
CA ASN A 2 30.26 -61.08 -7.93
C ASN A 2 29.40 -60.15 -7.04
N ASN A 3 28.71 -60.69 -6.02
CA ASN A 3 27.79 -59.91 -5.16
C ASN A 3 28.47 -58.79 -4.34
N TRP A 4 29.80 -58.83 -4.23
CA TRP A 4 30.58 -57.85 -3.45
C TRP A 4 30.76 -56.50 -4.17
N THR A 5 30.81 -56.49 -5.50
CA THR A 5 30.94 -55.24 -6.28
C THR A 5 29.60 -54.49 -6.38
N ASN A 6 28.48 -55.21 -6.40
CA ASN A 6 27.14 -54.62 -6.46
C ASN A 6 26.78 -53.82 -5.19
N ASN A 7 27.22 -54.26 -4.01
CA ASN A 7 26.91 -53.53 -2.77
C ASN A 7 27.69 -52.21 -2.66
N LYS A 8 28.94 -52.17 -3.14
CA LYS A 8 29.74 -50.92 -3.16
C LYS A 8 29.14 -49.87 -4.10
N ILE A 9 28.64 -50.29 -5.25
CA ILE A 9 27.97 -49.40 -6.22
C ILE A 9 26.66 -48.86 -5.64
N LYS A 10 25.87 -49.69 -4.92
CA LYS A 10 24.65 -49.23 -4.25
C LYS A 10 24.91 -48.14 -3.22
N TYR A 11 25.93 -48.30 -2.36
CA TYR A 11 26.28 -47.26 -1.38
C TYR A 11 26.83 -45.99 -2.05
N PHE A 12 27.55 -46.12 -3.16
CA PHE A 12 28.04 -44.96 -3.92
C PHE A 12 26.90 -44.14 -4.55
N VAL A 13 25.88 -44.81 -5.09
CA VAL A 13 24.68 -44.16 -5.65
C VAL A 13 23.85 -43.45 -4.57
N ILE A 14 23.68 -44.08 -3.39
CA ILE A 14 22.97 -43.48 -2.25
C ILE A 14 23.71 -42.23 -1.72
N LEU A 15 25.05 -42.27 -1.70
CA LEU A 15 25.86 -41.14 -1.27
C LEU A 15 25.77 -39.95 -2.26
N LEU A 16 25.77 -40.23 -3.57
CA LEU A 16 25.57 -39.19 -4.60
C LEU A 16 24.16 -38.57 -4.55
N LEU A 17 23.13 -39.36 -4.30
CA LEU A 17 21.75 -38.86 -4.14
C LEU A 17 21.59 -37.95 -2.92
N SER A 18 22.27 -38.26 -1.81
CA SER A 18 22.26 -37.45 -0.59
C SER A 18 22.88 -36.06 -0.81
N ILE A 19 23.99 -36.00 -1.57
CA ILE A 19 24.68 -34.73 -1.88
C ILE A 19 23.87 -33.89 -2.89
N GLY A 20 23.25 -34.55 -3.88
CA GLY A 20 22.38 -33.86 -4.86
C GLY A 20 21.15 -33.21 -4.23
N ALA A 21 20.51 -33.89 -3.26
CA ALA A 21 19.34 -33.36 -2.55
C ALA A 21 19.68 -32.10 -1.71
N GLY A 22 20.86 -32.06 -1.09
CA GLY A 22 21.30 -30.89 -0.30
C GLY A 22 21.52 -29.63 -1.14
N ILE A 23 22.18 -29.76 -2.29
CA ILE A 23 22.45 -28.63 -3.20
C ILE A 23 21.15 -28.18 -3.89
N GLY A 24 20.31 -29.12 -4.31
CA GLY A 24 19.00 -28.83 -4.92
C GLY A 24 18.05 -28.09 -3.96
N GLY A 25 17.99 -28.52 -2.70
CA GLY A 25 17.18 -27.87 -1.67
C GLY A 25 17.61 -26.43 -1.36
N TYR A 26 18.92 -26.18 -1.28
CA TYR A 26 19.46 -24.83 -1.02
C TYR A 26 19.13 -23.85 -2.15
N TYR A 27 19.28 -24.27 -3.41
CA TYR A 27 18.93 -23.42 -4.55
C TYR A 27 17.41 -23.21 -4.71
N ALA A 28 16.59 -24.25 -4.47
CA ALA A 28 15.14 -24.12 -4.50
C ALA A 28 14.64 -23.14 -3.42
N TYR A 29 15.13 -23.26 -2.19
CA TYR A 29 14.76 -22.35 -1.10
C TYR A 29 15.12 -20.89 -1.41
N LYS A 30 16.32 -20.64 -1.94
CA LYS A 30 16.76 -19.30 -2.36
C LYS A 30 15.94 -18.74 -3.52
N HIS A 31 15.46 -19.59 -4.43
CA HIS A 31 14.66 -19.16 -5.59
C HIS A 31 13.18 -18.91 -5.25
N PHE A 32 12.65 -19.56 -4.22
CA PHE A 32 11.29 -19.34 -3.70
C PHE A 32 11.21 -18.18 -2.69
N GLN A 33 12.31 -17.79 -2.06
CA GLN A 33 12.40 -16.58 -1.21
C GLN A 33 12.68 -15.29 -1.98
N LYS A 34 12.11 -15.11 -3.18
CA LYS A 34 12.02 -13.76 -3.71
C LYS A 34 11.01 -13.01 -2.82
N PRO A 35 11.38 -11.91 -2.15
CA PRO A 35 10.36 -11.05 -1.56
C PRO A 35 9.42 -10.65 -2.70
N PHE A 36 8.12 -10.58 -2.44
CA PHE A 36 7.20 -9.87 -3.31
C PHE A 36 7.80 -8.49 -3.58
N GLN A 37 8.47 -8.34 -4.71
CA GLN A 37 8.89 -7.03 -5.19
C GLN A 37 7.57 -6.32 -5.46
N LYS A 38 7.23 -5.36 -4.59
CA LYS A 38 6.22 -4.35 -4.90
C LYS A 38 6.60 -3.82 -6.28
N GLN A 39 5.83 -4.25 -7.28
CA GLN A 39 5.88 -3.69 -8.61
C GLN A 39 5.53 -2.21 -8.40
N LYS A 40 6.55 -1.33 -8.44
CA LYS A 40 6.31 0.08 -8.68
C LYS A 40 5.72 0.12 -10.07
N GLN A 41 4.40 0.21 -10.13
CA GLN A 41 3.67 0.45 -11.35
C GLN A 41 4.02 1.89 -11.73
N ASP A 42 4.93 2.04 -12.71
CA ASP A 42 5.05 3.28 -13.48
C ASP A 42 3.75 3.40 -14.29
N ASP A 43 2.78 4.12 -13.74
CA ASP A 43 1.57 4.51 -14.45
C ASP A 43 1.89 5.72 -15.33
N HIS A 44 2.58 5.48 -16.45
CA HIS A 44 2.42 6.33 -17.63
C HIS A 44 1.09 5.94 -18.29
N ILE A 45 -0.01 6.40 -17.68
CA ILE A 45 -1.34 6.30 -18.28
C ILE A 45 -1.42 7.40 -19.34
N SER A 46 -1.55 6.95 -20.59
CA SER A 46 -1.80 7.79 -21.74
C SER A 46 -3.13 8.54 -21.56
N GLU A 47 -3.09 9.84 -21.81
CA GLU A 47 -4.26 10.71 -21.94
C GLU A 47 -5.29 10.12 -22.90
N THR A 48 -6.56 10.48 -22.67
CA THR A 48 -7.78 10.22 -23.47
C THR A 48 -8.72 9.11 -22.99
N GLN A 49 -9.05 9.14 -21.70
CA GLN A 49 -10.43 8.96 -21.25
C GLN A 49 -10.75 10.21 -20.43
N GLU A 50 -11.95 10.77 -20.54
CA GLU A 50 -12.38 11.82 -19.59
C GLU A 50 -12.13 11.26 -18.19
N GLU A 51 -11.11 11.78 -17.50
CA GLU A 51 -10.81 11.37 -16.13
C GLU A 51 -12.06 11.73 -15.34
N ILE A 52 -12.88 10.72 -15.03
CA ILE A 52 -13.92 10.87 -14.03
C ILE A 52 -13.15 11.27 -12.78
N ASN A 53 -13.23 12.55 -12.43
CA ASN A 53 -12.55 13.07 -11.25
C ASN A 53 -13.31 12.57 -10.03
N ILE A 54 -13.03 11.32 -9.65
CA ILE A 54 -13.63 10.61 -8.54
C ILE A 54 -13.29 11.31 -7.21
N PHE A 55 -12.16 12.03 -7.18
CA PHE A 55 -11.62 12.63 -5.99
C PHE A 55 -11.80 14.15 -5.98
N PRO A 56 -12.70 14.69 -5.16
CA PRO A 56 -12.93 16.13 -5.12
C PRO A 56 -11.67 16.90 -4.76
N GLU A 57 -11.60 18.14 -5.26
CA GLU A 57 -10.66 19.14 -4.77
C GLU A 57 -11.20 19.73 -3.47
N LEU A 58 -10.30 19.94 -2.51
CA LEU A 58 -10.61 20.49 -1.20
C LEU A 58 -10.18 21.95 -1.18
N GLN A 59 -11.08 22.84 -0.78
CA GLN A 59 -10.78 24.26 -0.62
C GLN A 59 -10.40 24.52 0.83
N GLU A 60 -9.18 25.01 1.06
CA GLU A 60 -8.61 25.24 2.40
C GLU A 60 -9.50 26.15 3.26
N SER A 61 -10.05 27.21 2.66
CA SER A 61 -10.89 28.20 3.34
C SER A 61 -12.12 27.61 4.03
N TYR A 62 -12.68 26.52 3.49
CA TYR A 62 -13.84 25.84 4.10
C TYR A 62 -13.46 25.15 5.41
N PHE A 63 -12.21 24.71 5.55
CA PHE A 63 -11.74 23.92 6.68
C PHE A 63 -11.14 24.78 7.80
N GLU A 64 -10.90 26.08 7.55
CA GLU A 64 -10.37 27.00 8.55
C GLU A 64 -11.27 27.17 9.78
N ASP A 65 -12.60 27.09 9.58
CA ASP A 65 -13.58 27.25 10.66
C ASP A 65 -13.61 26.06 11.62
N PHE A 66 -13.06 24.92 11.20
CA PHE A 66 -13.00 23.67 11.98
C PHE A 66 -11.66 23.49 12.71
N LEU A 67 -10.73 24.45 12.55
CA LEU A 67 -9.48 24.45 13.29
C LEU A 67 -9.74 24.77 14.76
N SER A 68 -9.15 23.96 15.64
CA SER A 68 -9.20 24.22 17.07
C SER A 68 -8.20 25.30 17.45
N THR A 69 -8.43 26.01 18.56
CA THR A 69 -7.47 26.98 19.09
C THR A 69 -6.86 26.47 20.38
N LYS A 70 -5.52 26.44 20.45
CA LYS A 70 -4.75 26.09 21.64
C LYS A 70 -3.64 27.11 21.83
N ASN A 71 -3.59 27.74 23.01
CA ASN A 71 -2.59 28.78 23.32
C ASN A 71 -2.55 29.96 22.32
N SER A 72 -3.69 30.33 21.74
CA SER A 72 -3.82 31.36 20.68
C SER A 72 -3.31 30.94 19.30
N GLU A 73 -2.92 29.68 19.10
CA GLU A 73 -2.54 29.10 17.82
C GLU A 73 -3.64 28.17 17.30
N LYS A 74 -3.83 28.12 15.98
CA LYS A 74 -4.72 27.17 15.32
C LYS A 74 -4.07 25.79 15.27
N ILE A 75 -4.76 24.77 15.75
CA ILE A 75 -4.25 23.41 15.75
C ILE A 75 -5.21 22.48 15.01
N ILE A 76 -4.63 21.43 14.44
CA ILE A 76 -5.34 20.30 13.87
C ILE A 76 -5.69 19.34 15.00
N ASN A 77 -6.97 18.98 15.08
CA ASN A 77 -7.49 17.98 16.01
C ASN A 77 -8.35 16.94 15.26
N GLU A 78 -8.85 15.93 15.98
CA GLU A 78 -9.67 14.87 15.38
C GLU A 78 -10.99 15.39 14.76
N ASP A 79 -11.58 16.46 15.30
CA ASP A 79 -12.83 17.02 14.79
C ASP A 79 -12.70 17.51 13.35
N LEU A 80 -11.61 18.20 13.03
CA LEU A 80 -11.27 18.59 11.65
C LEU A 80 -11.22 17.37 10.72
N VAL A 81 -10.67 16.26 11.20
CA VAL A 81 -10.51 15.02 10.43
C VAL A 81 -11.88 14.42 10.10
N TYR A 82 -12.77 14.37 11.08
CA TYR A 82 -14.12 13.87 10.86
C TYR A 82 -14.87 14.70 9.84
N GLU A 83 -14.74 16.03 9.88
CA GLU A 83 -15.38 16.91 8.88
C GLU A 83 -14.77 16.78 7.49
N LEU A 84 -13.45 16.63 7.41
CA LEU A 84 -12.76 16.34 6.14
C LEU A 84 -13.23 15.02 5.52
N ILE A 85 -13.30 13.95 6.32
CA ILE A 85 -13.77 12.64 5.86
C ILE A 85 -15.25 12.70 5.46
N ASN A 86 -16.08 13.39 6.25
CA ASN A 86 -17.51 13.58 5.98
C ASN A 86 -17.74 14.33 4.66
N ASP A 87 -17.00 15.41 4.41
CA ASP A 87 -17.07 16.17 3.16
C ASP A 87 -16.59 15.33 1.97
N LEU A 88 -15.44 14.65 2.11
CA LEU A 88 -14.93 13.73 1.09
C LEU A 88 -15.93 12.63 0.75
N ALA A 89 -16.51 11.97 1.75
CA ALA A 89 -17.49 10.91 1.54
C ALA A 89 -18.74 11.38 0.80
N LYS A 90 -19.17 12.64 0.99
CA LYS A 90 -20.32 13.23 0.29
C LYS A 90 -20.02 13.60 -1.15
N ARG A 91 -18.79 14.00 -1.45
CA ARG A 91 -18.39 14.53 -2.77
C ARG A 91 -17.73 13.49 -3.67
N ILE A 92 -17.20 12.40 -3.11
CA ILE A 92 -16.67 11.29 -3.89
C ILE A 92 -17.82 10.68 -4.70
N ASN A 93 -17.74 10.82 -6.03
CA ASN A 93 -18.75 10.35 -6.94
C ASN A 93 -18.33 8.99 -7.51
N VAL A 94 -18.80 7.92 -6.86
CA VAL A 94 -18.57 6.54 -7.30
C VAL A 94 -19.92 5.83 -7.38
N PRO A 95 -20.31 5.26 -8.54
CA PRO A 95 -21.61 4.63 -8.70
C PRO A 95 -21.79 3.41 -7.79
N GLU A 96 -20.75 2.58 -7.64
CA GLU A 96 -20.75 1.41 -6.76
C GLU A 96 -19.32 1.11 -6.28
N GLY A 97 -19.14 0.70 -5.02
CA GLY A 97 -17.82 0.32 -4.50
C GLY A 97 -17.67 0.48 -2.99
N ASN A 98 -16.47 0.17 -2.49
CA ASN A 98 -16.08 0.38 -1.10
C ASN A 98 -15.09 1.53 -1.00
N ILE A 99 -15.42 2.54 -0.19
CA ILE A 99 -14.54 3.67 0.12
C ILE A 99 -13.92 3.40 1.49
N ASN A 100 -12.59 3.40 1.56
CA ASN A 100 -11.83 3.24 2.79
C ASN A 100 -11.05 4.52 3.05
N PHE A 101 -11.23 5.06 4.26
CA PHE A 101 -10.48 6.20 4.75
C PHE A 101 -9.49 5.74 5.80
N HIS A 102 -8.26 6.22 5.70
CA HIS A 102 -7.25 6.11 6.73
C HIS A 102 -6.63 7.49 6.92
N TRP A 103 -6.27 7.84 8.15
CA TRP A 103 -5.68 9.15 8.44
C TRP A 103 -4.62 9.03 9.52
N GLU A 104 -3.68 9.96 9.50
CA GLU A 104 -2.57 10.03 10.44
C GLU A 104 -2.27 11.50 10.75
N ILE A 105 -2.43 11.88 12.02
CA ILE A 105 -1.98 13.17 12.54
C ILE A 105 -0.46 13.08 12.75
N ILE A 106 0.30 13.79 11.93
CA ILE A 106 1.77 13.81 11.99
C ILE A 106 2.24 14.76 13.10
N SER A 107 1.53 15.87 13.29
CA SER A 107 1.79 16.86 14.34
C SER A 107 0.53 17.68 14.65
N GLU A 108 0.58 18.59 15.63
CA GLU A 108 -0.52 19.53 15.90
C GLU A 108 -0.84 20.47 14.70
N TYR A 109 -0.04 20.43 13.64
CA TYR A 109 -0.17 21.29 12.46
C TYR A 109 -0.18 20.53 11.13
N GLU A 110 -0.07 19.20 11.14
CA GLU A 110 -0.05 18.41 9.91
C GLU A 110 -0.84 17.11 10.06
N ILE A 111 -1.72 16.86 9.08
CA ILE A 111 -2.44 15.60 8.94
C ILE A 111 -2.42 15.11 7.49
N ASN A 112 -2.29 13.79 7.34
CA ASN A 112 -2.49 13.11 6.07
C ASN A 112 -3.79 12.29 6.10
N ILE A 113 -4.57 12.40 5.03
CA ILE A 113 -5.78 11.60 4.80
C ILE A 113 -5.58 10.78 3.53
N TYR A 114 -5.68 9.47 3.66
CA TYR A 114 -5.55 8.50 2.61
C TYR A 114 -6.92 7.94 2.25
N VAL A 115 -7.32 8.09 0.99
CA VAL A 115 -8.56 7.57 0.45
C VAL A 115 -8.24 6.44 -0.50
N LYS A 116 -8.87 5.29 -0.28
CA LYS A 116 -8.80 4.12 -1.16
C LYS A 116 -10.21 3.69 -1.58
N ILE A 117 -10.46 3.66 -2.88
CA ILE A 117 -11.74 3.27 -3.45
C ILE A 117 -11.55 1.99 -4.26
N LEU A 118 -12.39 1.00 -3.98
CA LEU A 118 -12.47 -0.25 -4.76
C LEU A 118 -13.81 -0.27 -5.50
N SER A 119 -13.77 -0.17 -6.84
CA SER A 119 -14.96 -0.15 -7.70
C SER A 119 -14.69 -0.91 -8.98
N ASN A 120 -15.59 -1.80 -9.40
CA ASN A 120 -15.51 -2.52 -10.70
C ASN A 120 -14.12 -3.13 -11.00
N ASN A 121 -13.53 -3.82 -10.02
CA ASN A 121 -12.17 -4.38 -10.07
C ASN A 121 -11.02 -3.36 -10.27
N HIS A 122 -11.29 -2.06 -10.16
CA HIS A 122 -10.30 -1.00 -10.16
C HIS A 122 -10.07 -0.48 -8.74
N GLU A 123 -8.81 -0.13 -8.46
CA GLU A 123 -8.39 0.48 -7.20
C GLU A 123 -7.93 1.91 -7.48
N TYR A 124 -8.59 2.88 -6.83
CA TYR A 124 -8.22 4.28 -6.89
C TYR A 124 -7.66 4.71 -5.53
N LYS A 125 -6.57 5.48 -5.54
CA LYS A 125 -5.92 5.97 -4.31
C LYS A 125 -5.61 7.45 -4.45
N LYS A 126 -5.87 8.22 -3.38
CA LYS A 126 -5.42 9.60 -3.25
C LYS A 126 -5.00 9.89 -1.82
N ALA A 127 -3.97 10.71 -1.66
CA ALA A 127 -3.55 11.24 -0.38
C ALA A 127 -3.79 12.76 -0.39
N TYR A 128 -4.42 13.25 0.67
CA TYR A 128 -4.57 14.67 0.95
C TYR A 128 -3.66 15.01 2.11
N LYS A 129 -2.86 16.06 1.94
CA LYS A 129 -2.00 16.61 2.99
C LYS A 129 -2.56 17.96 3.40
N PHE A 130 -2.83 18.11 4.68
CA PHE A 130 -3.22 19.36 5.30
C PHE A 130 -2.12 19.79 6.24
N LYS A 131 -1.57 20.98 6.01
CA LYS A 131 -0.51 21.55 6.82
C LYS A 131 -0.82 23.01 7.10
N LEU A 132 -0.79 23.40 8.36
CA LEU A 132 -0.85 24.81 8.74
C LEU A 132 0.54 25.40 8.60
N ASP A 133 0.65 26.41 7.76
CA ASP A 133 1.86 27.22 7.66
C ASP A 133 1.71 28.45 8.56
N TYR A 134 2.68 28.64 9.45
CA TYR A 134 2.82 29.83 10.28
C TYR A 134 3.91 30.71 9.68
N GLU A 135 3.56 31.96 9.36
CA GLU A 135 4.53 33.02 9.02
C GLU A 135 5.23 33.57 10.28
#